data_AF-A0A6I7N3M4-F1
#
_entry.id   AF-A0A6I7N3M4-F1
#
_cell.length_a   1.000
_cell.length_b   1.000
_cell.length_c   1.000
_cell.angle_alpha   90.00
_cell.angle_beta   90.00
_cell.angle_gamma   90.00
#
_symmetry.space_group_name_H-M   'P 1'
#
loop_
_entity.id
_entity.type
_entity.pdbx_description
1 polymer ?
#
loop_
_entity_poly.entity_id
_entity_poly.type
_entity_poly.pdbx_seq_one_letter_code
_entity_poly.pdbx_strand_id
1 'polypeptide(L)'
;MSFDPKQLEKSFAFDPETVAGLRESWSELIVAVVWDDLKSGTIGALPRLRKRVLEVGENLRSLLSDRRWIPHERERVKGAMAASLNLRDSLLQADRAAKLVAEGSDFPRFEARYLAFRQQLLAFIETHEQIWADLLESLYSDDADED
;
A
#
# COMPACT_ATOMS: atom_id res chain seq x y z
N MET A 1 17.94 18.69 -15.49
CA MET A 1 16.70 18.92 -14.73
C MET A 1 16.84 18.30 -13.36
N SER A 2 16.45 19.03 -12.34
CA SER A 2 16.42 18.61 -10.94
C SER A 2 15.05 18.99 -10.38
N PHE A 3 14.52 18.22 -9.43
CA PHE A 3 13.29 18.65 -8.78
C PHE A 3 13.53 19.90 -7.94
N ASP A 4 12.46 20.65 -7.62
CA ASP A 4 12.50 21.51 -6.44
C ASP A 4 12.73 20.62 -5.20
N PRO A 5 13.85 20.80 -4.46
CA PRO A 5 14.16 19.97 -3.30
C PRO A 5 13.05 19.96 -2.25
N LYS A 6 12.32 21.09 -2.08
CA LYS A 6 11.22 21.17 -1.11
C LYS A 6 10.01 20.37 -1.55
N GLN A 7 9.69 20.36 -2.85
CA GLN A 7 8.59 19.56 -3.39
C GLN A 7 8.93 18.06 -3.32
N LEU A 8 10.17 17.71 -3.67
CA LEU A 8 10.67 16.35 -3.53
C LEU A 8 10.56 15.85 -2.08
N GLU A 9 11.08 16.59 -1.10
CA GLU A 9 10.98 16.19 0.31
C GLU A 9 9.53 16.04 0.78
N LYS A 10 8.65 16.99 0.41
CA LYS A 10 7.23 16.93 0.75
C LYS A 10 6.53 15.71 0.14
N SER A 11 6.91 15.29 -1.07
CA SER A 11 6.32 14.10 -1.72
C SER A 11 6.61 12.77 -1.00
N PHE A 12 7.59 12.75 -0.09
CA PHE A 12 7.90 11.60 0.76
C PHE A 12 7.47 11.81 2.23
N ALA A 13 6.82 12.93 2.55
CA ALA A 13 6.33 13.23 3.88
C ALA A 13 4.96 12.57 4.11
N PHE A 14 4.99 11.27 4.45
CA PHE A 14 3.80 10.53 4.83
C PHE A 14 3.22 11.07 6.13
N ASP A 15 1.89 11.23 6.20
CA ASP A 15 1.20 11.60 7.44
C ASP A 15 1.37 10.50 8.52
N PRO A 16 2.00 10.81 9.67
CA PRO A 16 2.26 9.82 10.71
C PRO A 16 1.01 9.17 11.29
N GLU A 17 -0.09 9.92 11.40
CA GLU A 17 -1.35 9.41 11.96
C GLU A 17 -2.00 8.41 11.00
N THR A 18 -2.08 8.75 9.71
CA THR A 18 -2.53 7.83 8.66
C THR A 18 -1.68 6.56 8.61
N VAL A 19 -0.34 6.69 8.68
CA VAL A 19 0.57 5.54 8.69
C VAL A 19 0.35 4.66 9.93
N ALA A 20 0.17 5.26 11.10
CA ALA A 20 -0.11 4.52 12.33
C ALA A 20 -1.45 3.76 12.21
N GLY A 21 -2.50 4.41 11.73
CA GLY A 21 -3.81 3.78 11.51
C GLY A 21 -3.77 2.62 10.51
N LEU A 22 -3.04 2.76 9.39
CA LEU A 22 -2.87 1.67 8.43
C LEU A 22 -2.12 0.48 9.04
N ARG A 23 -1.11 0.73 9.87
CA ARG A 23 -0.35 -0.33 10.57
C ARG A 23 -1.19 -1.03 11.62
N GLU A 24 -2.00 -0.29 12.38
CA GLU A 24 -2.94 -0.84 13.35
C GLU A 24 -3.99 -1.72 12.66
N SER A 25 -4.71 -1.18 11.68
CA SER A 25 -5.70 -1.91 10.88
C SER A 25 -5.11 -3.17 10.24
N TRP A 26 -3.90 -3.10 9.68
CA TRP A 26 -3.21 -4.27 9.14
C TRP A 26 -2.89 -5.31 10.22
N SER A 27 -2.42 -4.88 11.38
CA SER A 27 -2.07 -5.77 12.50
C SER A 27 -3.30 -6.51 13.02
N GLU A 28 -4.44 -5.81 13.13
CA GLU A 28 -5.71 -6.44 13.48
C GLU A 28 -6.13 -7.51 12.47
N LEU A 29 -5.93 -7.27 11.17
CA LEU A 29 -6.21 -8.26 10.14
C LEU A 29 -5.30 -9.49 10.27
N ILE A 30 -4.01 -9.31 10.55
CA ILE A 30 -3.07 -10.41 10.79
C ILE A 30 -3.51 -11.27 11.98
N VAL A 31 -3.91 -10.62 13.08
CA VAL A 31 -4.44 -11.32 14.26
C VAL A 31 -5.71 -12.08 13.88
N ALA A 32 -6.65 -11.43 13.19
CA ALA A 32 -7.92 -12.04 12.79
C ALA A 32 -7.71 -13.28 11.90
N VAL A 33 -6.88 -13.20 10.85
CA VAL A 33 -6.67 -14.35 9.95
C VAL A 33 -6.01 -15.56 10.62
N VAL A 34 -5.37 -15.35 11.78
CA VAL A 34 -4.73 -16.42 12.57
C VAL A 34 -5.70 -16.98 13.62
N TRP A 35 -6.43 -16.12 14.32
CA TRP A 35 -7.14 -16.47 15.56
C TRP A 35 -8.66 -16.48 15.46
N ASP A 36 -9.25 -15.74 14.52
CA ASP A 36 -10.72 -15.71 14.36
C ASP A 36 -11.22 -17.05 13.77
N ASP A 37 -12.47 -17.41 14.10
CA ASP A 37 -13.16 -18.55 13.49
C ASP A 37 -13.58 -18.18 12.07
N LEU A 38 -12.67 -18.41 11.12
CA LEU A 38 -12.85 -18.25 9.69
C LEU A 38 -12.85 -19.61 9.00
N LYS A 39 -13.74 -19.79 8.02
CA LYS A 39 -13.92 -21.04 7.28
C LYS A 39 -14.01 -20.81 5.78
N SER A 40 -13.62 -21.84 5.04
CA SER A 40 -13.60 -21.87 3.59
C SER A 40 -13.86 -23.29 3.11
N GLY A 41 -14.68 -23.44 2.07
CA GLY A 41 -14.83 -24.72 1.36
C GLY A 41 -13.63 -25.09 0.48
N THR A 42 -12.71 -24.15 0.24
CA THR A 42 -11.47 -24.37 -0.53
C THR A 42 -10.31 -24.74 0.39
N ILE A 43 -9.68 -25.90 0.12
CA ILE A 43 -8.49 -26.36 0.84
C ILE A 43 -7.36 -25.33 0.69
N GLY A 44 -6.72 -24.99 1.81
CA GLY A 44 -5.57 -24.10 1.83
C GLY A 44 -5.91 -22.61 1.69
N ALA A 45 -7.19 -22.22 1.63
CA ALA A 45 -7.58 -20.81 1.53
C ALA A 45 -7.09 -19.96 2.69
N LEU A 46 -7.23 -20.43 3.94
CA LEU A 46 -6.78 -19.68 5.13
C LEU A 46 -5.26 -19.49 5.18
N PRO A 47 -4.42 -20.54 5.00
CA PRO A 47 -2.98 -20.35 4.85
C PRO A 47 -2.61 -19.37 3.74
N ARG A 48 -3.30 -19.44 2.59
CA ARG A 48 -3.08 -18.51 1.47
C ARG A 48 -3.42 -17.08 1.86
N LEU A 49 -4.57 -16.85 2.51
CA LEU A 49 -4.99 -15.54 2.97
C LEU A 49 -3.99 -14.95 3.97
N ARG A 50 -3.55 -15.73 4.97
CA ARG A 50 -2.52 -15.32 5.93
C ARG A 50 -1.25 -14.82 5.24
N LYS A 51 -0.76 -15.59 4.27
CA LYS A 51 0.40 -15.20 3.47
C LYS A 51 0.17 -13.89 2.73
N ARG A 52 -0.99 -13.71 2.07
CA ARG A 52 -1.28 -12.48 1.31
C ARG A 52 -1.43 -11.25 2.20
N VAL A 53 -2.08 -11.38 3.36
CA VAL A 53 -2.19 -10.26 4.31
C VAL A 53 -0.81 -9.88 4.86
N LEU A 54 0.07 -10.85 5.13
CA LEU A 54 1.46 -10.58 5.53
C LEU A 54 2.22 -9.80 4.45
N GLU A 55 2.17 -10.26 3.20
CA GLU A 55 2.84 -9.61 2.06
C GLU A 55 2.37 -8.16 1.87
N VAL A 56 1.07 -7.86 2.11
CA VAL A 56 0.57 -6.48 2.07
C VAL A 56 1.26 -5.59 3.10
N GLY A 57 1.48 -6.08 4.32
CA GLY A 57 2.20 -5.34 5.36
C GLY A 57 3.68 -5.12 5.04
N GLU A 58 4.33 -6.13 4.47
CA GLU A 58 5.72 -6.04 4.02
C GLU A 58 5.88 -5.00 2.90
N ASN A 59 4.95 -4.98 1.94
CA ASN A 59 4.95 -4.00 0.86
C ASN A 59 4.57 -2.59 1.33
N LEU A 60 3.67 -2.46 2.31
CA LEU A 60 3.39 -1.17 2.95
C LEU A 60 4.64 -0.62 3.63
N ARG A 61 5.38 -1.46 4.38
CA ARG A 61 6.67 -1.08 4.96
C ARG A 61 7.68 -0.67 3.89
N SER A 62 7.74 -1.39 2.77
CA SER A 62 8.62 -1.07 1.65
C SER A 62 8.26 0.29 1.02
N LEU A 63 6.98 0.58 0.84
CA LEU A 63 6.50 1.88 0.34
C LEU A 63 6.94 3.02 1.26
N LEU A 64 6.82 2.85 2.57
CA LEU A 64 7.17 3.85 3.59
C LEU A 64 8.67 3.97 3.88
N SER A 65 9.52 3.18 3.22
CA SER A 65 10.96 3.15 3.52
C SER A 65 11.67 4.44 3.09
N ASP A 66 12.67 4.84 3.85
CA ASP A 66 13.52 5.98 3.49
C ASP A 66 14.27 5.71 2.18
N ARG A 67 14.17 6.67 1.25
CA ARG A 67 14.80 6.61 -0.08
C ARG A 67 15.90 7.66 -0.28
N ARG A 68 16.24 8.44 0.76
CA ARG A 68 17.30 9.46 0.69
C ARG A 68 18.67 8.90 0.32
N TRP A 69 18.89 7.61 0.54
CA TRP A 69 20.13 6.92 0.18
C TRP A 69 20.36 6.80 -1.34
N ILE A 70 19.31 6.88 -2.17
CA ILE A 70 19.44 6.82 -3.63
C ILE A 70 19.97 8.18 -4.11
N PRO A 71 21.10 8.29 -4.82
CA PRO A 71 21.67 9.60 -5.17
C PRO A 71 20.82 10.38 -6.18
N HIS A 72 20.23 9.68 -7.15
CA HIS A 72 19.46 10.30 -8.23
C HIS A 72 17.99 10.48 -7.84
N GLU A 73 17.53 11.72 -7.79
CA GLU A 73 16.20 12.06 -7.30
C GLU A 73 15.08 11.40 -8.11
N ARG A 74 15.19 11.41 -9.45
CA ARG A 74 14.22 10.75 -10.34
C ARG A 74 14.09 9.25 -10.05
N GLU A 75 15.20 8.60 -9.69
CA GLU A 75 15.20 7.18 -9.33
C GLU A 75 14.59 6.95 -7.94
N ARG A 76 14.64 7.94 -7.02
CA ARG A 76 13.88 7.89 -5.76
C ARG A 76 12.38 7.80 -6.03
N VAL A 77 11.87 8.71 -6.87
CA VAL A 77 10.44 8.81 -7.20
C VAL A 77 9.98 7.53 -7.90
N LYS A 78 10.70 7.08 -8.93
CA LYS A 78 10.43 5.80 -9.60
C LYS A 78 10.44 4.61 -8.62
N GLY A 79 11.41 4.58 -7.70
CA GLY A 79 11.49 3.53 -6.69
C GLY A 79 10.32 3.54 -5.70
N ALA A 80 9.74 4.70 -5.41
CA ALA A 80 8.49 4.81 -4.64
C ALA A 80 7.29 4.32 -5.44
N MET A 81 7.14 4.75 -6.70
CA MET A 81 6.07 4.28 -7.58
C MET A 81 6.12 2.76 -7.78
N ALA A 82 7.31 2.17 -7.96
CA ALA A 82 7.47 0.72 -8.07
C ALA A 82 7.03 -0.01 -6.78
N ALA A 83 7.35 0.54 -5.61
CA ALA A 83 6.88 -0.01 -4.34
C ALA A 83 5.35 0.12 -4.18
N SER A 84 4.76 1.21 -4.67
CA SER A 84 3.31 1.42 -4.69
C SER A 84 2.60 0.38 -5.56
N LEU A 85 3.12 0.12 -6.76
CA LEU A 85 2.62 -0.92 -7.66
C LEU A 85 2.66 -2.30 -7.01
N ASN A 86 3.78 -2.66 -6.38
CA ASN A 86 3.90 -3.93 -5.64
C ASN A 86 2.86 -4.04 -4.51
N LEU A 87 2.61 -2.94 -3.80
CA LEU A 87 1.60 -2.90 -2.74
C LEU A 87 0.19 -3.11 -3.32
N ARG A 88 -0.17 -2.42 -4.40
CA ARG A 88 -1.45 -2.64 -5.10
C ARG A 88 -1.63 -4.07 -5.58
N ASP A 89 -0.58 -4.66 -6.16
CA ASP A 89 -0.61 -6.05 -6.62
C ASP A 89 -0.79 -7.03 -5.46
N SER A 90 -0.11 -6.80 -4.33
CA SER A 90 -0.30 -7.63 -3.14
C SER A 90 -1.71 -7.49 -2.54
N LEU A 91 -2.28 -6.28 -2.55
CA LEU A 91 -3.66 -6.05 -2.11
C LEU A 91 -4.66 -6.77 -3.03
N LEU A 92 -4.47 -6.72 -4.35
CA LEU A 92 -5.31 -7.45 -5.30
C LEU A 92 -5.22 -8.98 -5.10
N GLN A 93 -4.04 -9.48 -4.75
CA GLN A 93 -3.87 -10.89 -4.42
C GLN A 93 -4.52 -11.27 -3.09
N ALA A 94 -4.48 -10.37 -2.09
CA ALA A 94 -5.22 -10.51 -0.85
C ALA A 94 -6.73 -10.51 -1.11
N ASP A 95 -7.24 -9.61 -1.96
CA ASP A 95 -8.67 -9.53 -2.33
C ASP A 95 -9.15 -10.87 -2.92
N ARG A 96 -8.34 -11.45 -3.81
CA ARG A 96 -8.63 -12.76 -4.41
C ARG A 96 -8.61 -13.89 -3.39
N ALA A 97 -7.72 -13.83 -2.40
CA ALA A 97 -7.64 -14.84 -1.35
C ALA A 97 -8.79 -14.69 -0.33
N ALA A 98 -9.17 -13.46 0.02
CA ALA A 98 -10.24 -13.16 0.95
C ALA A 98 -11.59 -13.68 0.42
N LYS A 99 -11.84 -13.57 -0.89
CA LYS A 99 -13.04 -14.13 -1.55
C LYS A 99 -13.22 -15.65 -1.39
N LEU A 100 -12.18 -16.39 -1.00
CA LEU A 100 -12.27 -17.83 -0.75
C LEU A 100 -12.75 -18.14 0.67
N VAL A 101 -12.74 -17.17 1.57
CA VAL A 101 -13.23 -17.28 2.95
C VAL A 101 -14.62 -16.64 2.97
N ALA A 102 -15.62 -17.39 3.43
CA ALA A 102 -17.03 -16.94 3.37
C ALA A 102 -17.86 -17.40 4.57
N GLU A 103 -17.24 -18.11 5.50
CA GLU A 103 -17.93 -18.78 6.60
C GLU A 103 -17.14 -18.61 7.90
N GLY A 104 -17.75 -19.03 9.01
CA GLY A 104 -17.19 -18.91 10.34
C GLY A 104 -17.91 -17.83 11.16
N SER A 105 -17.93 -17.99 12.47
CA SER A 105 -18.69 -17.11 13.36
C SER A 105 -18.14 -15.67 13.39
N ASP A 106 -16.85 -15.50 13.11
CA ASP A 106 -16.18 -14.20 13.08
C ASP A 106 -16.11 -13.58 11.67
N PHE A 107 -16.55 -14.30 10.62
CA PHE A 107 -16.40 -13.85 9.23
C PHE A 107 -16.99 -12.45 8.96
N PRO A 108 -18.21 -12.09 9.40
CA PRO A 108 -18.77 -10.75 9.15
C PRO A 108 -17.89 -9.63 9.74
N ARG A 109 -17.28 -9.86 10.90
CA ARG A 109 -16.37 -8.89 11.54
C ARG A 109 -15.06 -8.78 10.76
N PHE A 110 -14.50 -9.91 10.34
CA PHE A 110 -13.31 -9.93 9.51
C PHE A 110 -13.54 -9.20 8.17
N GLU A 111 -14.64 -9.49 7.48
CA GLU A 111 -14.99 -8.89 6.21
C GLU A 111 -15.10 -7.35 6.32
N ALA A 112 -15.81 -6.86 7.34
CA ALA A 112 -15.92 -5.43 7.58
C ALA A 112 -14.56 -4.75 7.81
N ARG A 113 -13.70 -5.35 8.65
CA ARG A 113 -12.33 -4.84 8.90
C ARG A 113 -11.49 -4.86 7.63
N TYR A 114 -11.60 -5.93 6.85
CA TYR A 114 -10.84 -6.09 5.61
C TYR A 114 -11.21 -5.03 4.57
N LEU A 115 -12.52 -4.80 4.37
CA LEU A 115 -13.02 -3.78 3.44
C LEU A 115 -12.63 -2.36 3.88
N ALA A 116 -12.72 -2.07 5.17
CA ALA A 116 -12.30 -0.77 5.72
C ALA A 116 -10.80 -0.53 5.49
N PHE A 117 -9.95 -1.50 5.83
CA PHE A 117 -8.51 -1.42 5.57
C PHE A 117 -8.20 -1.25 4.08
N ARG A 118 -8.86 -2.03 3.21
CA ARG A 118 -8.69 -1.93 1.76
C ARG A 118 -9.00 -0.53 1.25
N GLN A 119 -10.10 0.06 1.69
CA GLN A 119 -10.49 1.42 1.30
C GLN A 119 -9.45 2.45 1.76
N GLN A 120 -9.04 2.38 3.04
CA GLN A 120 -8.02 3.28 3.60
C GLN A 120 -6.70 3.17 2.82
N LEU A 121 -6.25 1.95 2.54
CA LEU A 121 -4.99 1.70 1.85
C LEU A 121 -5.01 2.20 0.40
N LEU A 122 -6.10 1.99 -0.33
CA LEU A 122 -6.23 2.47 -1.71
C LEU A 122 -6.22 4.01 -1.78
N ALA A 123 -6.98 4.69 -0.91
CA ALA A 123 -6.98 6.14 -0.87
C ALA A 123 -5.59 6.72 -0.53
N PHE A 124 -4.88 6.07 0.40
CA PHE A 124 -3.50 6.43 0.73
C PHE A 124 -2.54 6.28 -0.46
N ILE A 125 -2.63 5.14 -1.18
CA ILE A 125 -1.82 4.87 -2.36
C ILE A 125 -2.09 5.90 -3.46
N GLU A 126 -3.37 6.10 -3.82
CA GLU A 126 -3.77 6.99 -4.91
C GLU A 126 -3.31 8.43 -4.68
N THR A 127 -3.39 8.91 -3.44
CA THR A 127 -2.90 10.24 -3.06
C THR A 127 -1.41 10.39 -3.36
N HIS A 128 -0.57 9.42 -2.97
CA HIS A 128 0.88 9.50 -3.18
C HIS A 128 1.28 9.22 -4.63
N GLU A 129 0.57 8.33 -5.33
CA GLU A 129 0.76 8.09 -6.76
C GLU A 129 0.54 9.37 -7.56
N GLN A 130 -0.52 10.14 -7.25
CA GLN A 130 -0.77 11.41 -7.89
C GLN A 130 0.37 12.41 -7.64
N ILE A 131 0.81 12.56 -6.39
CA ILE A 131 1.90 13.48 -6.04
C ILE A 131 3.19 13.14 -6.81
N TRP A 132 3.53 11.84 -6.90
CA TRP A 132 4.73 11.41 -7.65
C TRP A 132 4.58 11.54 -9.16
N ALA A 133 3.37 11.34 -9.70
CA ALA A 133 3.08 11.58 -11.10
C ALA A 133 3.25 13.06 -11.45
N ASP A 134 2.62 13.96 -10.69
CA ASP A 134 2.74 15.42 -10.87
C ASP A 134 4.20 15.88 -10.81
N LEU A 135 4.96 15.33 -9.86
CA LEU A 135 6.37 15.64 -9.69
C LEU A 135 7.20 15.18 -10.92
N LEU A 136 6.92 14.00 -11.48
CA LEU A 136 7.60 13.54 -12.69
C LEU A 136 7.20 14.35 -13.92
N GLU A 137 5.93 14.75 -14.03
CA GLU A 137 5.42 15.58 -15.13
C GLU A 137 6.04 16.98 -15.11
N SER A 138 6.25 17.57 -13.92
CA SER A 138 6.87 18.90 -13.81
C SER A 138 8.27 18.98 -14.42
N LEU A 139 9.01 17.86 -14.47
CA LEU A 139 10.32 17.81 -15.14
C LEU A 139 10.23 17.99 -16.66
N TYR A 140 9.08 17.69 -17.26
CA TYR A 140 8.86 17.81 -18.71
C TYR A 140 8.17 19.11 -19.10
N SER A 141 7.44 19.76 -18.17
CA SER A 141 6.80 21.05 -18.41
C SER A 141 7.79 22.21 -18.42
N ASP A 142 8.83 22.17 -17.58
CA ASP A 142 9.89 23.20 -17.56
C ASP A 142 10.69 23.25 -18.89
N ASP A 143 10.73 22.16 -19.66
CA ASP A 143 11.35 22.12 -20.99
C ASP A 143 10.51 22.83 -22.08
N ALA A 144 9.20 22.95 -21.89
CA ALA A 144 8.29 23.51 -22.90
C ALA A 144 8.22 25.05 -22.87
N ASP A 145 8.67 25.67 -21.78
CA ASP A 145 8.70 27.12 -21.60
C ASP A 145 10.09 27.75 -21.91
N GLU A 146 11.10 26.93 -22.24
CA GLU A 146 12.46 27.36 -22.63
C GLU A 146 12.74 27.33 -24.15
N ASP A 147 11.77 26.92 -24.99
CA ASP A 147 11.81 26.95 -26.47
C ASP A 147 10.79 27.95 -27.07
#